data_AF-A0A4S8L4J6-F1
#
_entry.id   AF-A0A4S8L4J6-F1
#
_cell.length_a   1.000
_cell.length_b   1.000
_cell.length_c   1.000
_cell.angle_alpha   90.00
_cell.angle_beta   90.00
_cell.angle_gamma   90.00
#
_symmetry.space_group_name_H-M   'P 1'
#
loop_
_entity.id
_entity.type
_entity.pdbx_description
1 polymer ?
#
loop_
_entity_poly.entity_id
_entity_poly.type
_entity_poly.pdbx_seq_one_letter_code
_entity_poly.pdbx_strand_id
1 'polypeptide(L)'
;MPQSRKVDQQKAKAAFRIPKHAKKILFPPPHGSIWDTLKFNMPTISSSHRSPPDLSHFFSSNESMDINDTTLLQLQKLPIPPSLTVQQLESFSCEQWLAGARSILYAHSPGNQTHFPLWILSFWSFSVTHFTTVVRPWTRVLEWINGCQKDESLAQEAYLTHAMLESVSWRKPKAGFTDSRPVHTLWRLWKPVVIDRNTNEYSRDRQ
;
A
#
# COMPACT_ATOMS: atom_id res chain seq x y z
N MET A 1 -7.18 31.29 24.45
CA MET A 1 -6.71 29.88 24.46
C MET A 1 -7.25 29.01 23.29
N PRO A 2 -8.54 29.01 22.88
CA PRO A 2 -9.03 28.09 21.83
C PRO A 2 -8.57 28.41 20.39
N GLN A 3 -8.21 29.66 20.08
CA GLN A 3 -7.74 30.03 18.74
C GLN A 3 -6.33 29.48 18.42
N SER A 4 -5.41 29.42 19.38
CA SER A 4 -4.03 28.91 19.16
C SER A 4 -4.03 27.45 18.71
N ARG A 5 -4.82 26.60 19.38
CA ARG A 5 -4.89 25.15 19.07
C ARG A 5 -5.33 24.86 17.64
N LYS A 6 -6.24 25.67 17.08
CA LYS A 6 -6.70 25.49 15.69
C LYS A 6 -5.59 25.80 14.68
N VAL A 7 -4.79 26.84 14.93
CA VAL A 7 -3.66 27.22 14.08
C VAL A 7 -2.58 26.12 14.09
N ASP A 8 -2.27 25.59 15.27
CA ASP A 8 -1.26 24.52 15.42
C ASP A 8 -1.70 23.23 14.71
N GLN A 9 -2.98 22.84 14.85
CA GLN A 9 -3.53 21.69 14.12
C GLN A 9 -3.48 21.88 12.61
N GLN A 10 -3.73 23.09 12.11
CA GLN A 10 -3.67 23.37 10.68
C GLN A 10 -2.22 23.27 10.15
N LYS A 11 -1.26 23.80 10.91
CA LYS A 11 0.17 23.71 10.59
C LYS A 11 0.66 22.26 10.64
N ALA A 12 0.26 21.49 11.65
CA ALA A 12 0.56 20.07 11.75
C ALA A 12 0.04 19.32 10.51
N LYS A 13 -1.24 19.49 10.17
CA LYS A 13 -1.84 18.87 8.97
C LYS A 13 -1.12 19.24 7.69
N ALA A 14 -0.63 20.46 7.57
CA ALA A 14 0.14 20.90 6.42
C ALA A 14 1.51 20.19 6.32
N ALA A 15 2.19 19.95 7.45
CA ALA A 15 3.50 19.29 7.49
C ALA A 15 3.46 17.84 7.00
N PHE A 16 2.33 17.14 7.20
CA PHE A 16 2.12 15.77 6.72
C PHE A 16 1.54 15.70 5.29
N ARG A 17 1.26 16.84 4.63
CA ARG A 17 0.68 16.84 3.29
C ARG A 17 1.72 16.51 2.22
N ILE A 18 1.54 15.37 1.55
CA ILE A 18 2.40 14.97 0.43
C ILE A 18 2.36 16.01 -0.70
N PRO A 19 3.51 16.54 -1.15
CA PRO A 19 3.60 17.49 -2.26
C PRO A 19 3.01 16.95 -3.56
N LYS A 20 2.35 17.80 -4.36
CA LYS A 20 1.71 17.38 -5.63
C LYS A 20 2.70 16.71 -6.60
N HIS A 21 3.91 17.23 -6.66
CA HIS A 21 4.99 16.67 -7.48
C HIS A 21 5.36 15.24 -7.03
N ALA A 22 5.62 15.06 -5.72
CA ALA A 22 5.90 13.75 -5.14
C ALA A 22 4.78 12.74 -5.40
N LYS A 23 3.50 13.15 -5.31
CA LYS A 23 2.36 12.26 -5.61
C LYS A 23 2.38 11.68 -7.03
N LYS A 24 2.84 12.44 -8.03
CA LYS A 24 2.89 11.97 -9.42
C LYS A 24 3.95 10.90 -9.63
N ILE A 25 5.04 10.96 -8.87
CA ILE A 25 6.16 10.03 -8.97
C ILE A 25 5.94 8.81 -8.08
N LEU A 26 5.50 9.02 -6.84
CA LEU A 26 5.42 7.98 -5.80
C LEU A 26 4.19 7.09 -5.90
N PHE A 27 3.16 7.48 -6.66
CA PHE A 27 1.89 6.75 -6.72
C PHE A 27 1.52 6.35 -8.15
N PRO A 28 0.80 5.22 -8.32
CA PRO A 28 0.29 4.83 -9.62
C PRO A 28 -0.67 5.89 -10.16
N PRO A 29 -0.71 6.09 -11.49
CA PRO A 29 -1.61 7.05 -12.11
C PRO A 29 -3.05 6.82 -11.66
N PRO A 30 -3.80 7.88 -11.29
CA PRO A 30 -5.15 7.74 -10.75
C PRO A 30 -6.15 7.19 -11.79
N HIS A 31 -5.84 7.34 -13.08
CA HIS A 31 -6.62 6.84 -14.20
C HIS A 31 -5.99 5.61 -14.88
N GLY A 32 -4.89 5.10 -14.32
CA GLY A 32 -4.26 3.88 -14.79
C GLY A 32 -5.17 2.66 -14.61
N SER A 33 -4.87 1.62 -15.37
CA SER A 33 -5.49 0.31 -15.25
C SER A 33 -5.08 -0.40 -13.96
N ILE A 34 -5.75 -1.50 -13.62
CA ILE A 34 -5.29 -2.40 -12.55
C ILE A 34 -3.92 -2.95 -12.91
N TRP A 35 -3.69 -3.28 -14.19
CA TRP A 35 -2.39 -3.74 -14.69
C TRP A 35 -1.27 -2.74 -14.44
N ASP A 36 -1.48 -1.45 -14.78
CA ASP A 36 -0.49 -0.38 -14.53
C ASP A 36 -0.16 -0.28 -13.04
N THR A 37 -1.16 -0.48 -12.19
CA THR A 37 -1.02 -0.46 -10.74
C THR A 37 -0.19 -1.64 -10.22
N LEU A 38 -0.39 -2.84 -10.79
CA LEU A 38 0.39 -4.03 -10.45
C LEU A 38 1.84 -3.94 -10.94
N LYS A 39 2.09 -3.24 -12.05
CA LYS A 39 3.43 -3.00 -12.59
C LYS A 39 4.14 -1.82 -11.93
N PHE A 40 3.41 -0.99 -11.19
CA PHE A 40 4.00 0.14 -10.50
C PHE A 40 4.91 -0.32 -9.36
N ASN A 41 6.14 0.22 -9.32
CA ASN A 41 7.11 -0.10 -8.29
C ASN A 41 6.69 0.53 -6.95
N MET A 42 6.06 -0.28 -6.10
CA MET A 42 5.74 0.08 -4.72
C MET A 42 6.88 -0.35 -3.78
N PRO A 43 7.14 0.42 -2.71
CA PRO A 43 8.11 0.01 -1.72
C PRO A 43 7.68 -1.27 -1.01
N THR A 44 8.66 -2.12 -0.70
CA THR A 44 8.43 -3.36 0.05
C THR A 44 8.05 -3.06 1.49
N ILE A 45 7.03 -3.74 2.03
CA ILE A 45 6.68 -3.65 3.45
C ILE A 45 7.62 -4.57 4.23
N SER A 46 8.35 -4.03 5.20
CA SER A 46 9.22 -4.81 6.08
C SER A 46 8.43 -5.89 6.83
N SER A 47 9.04 -7.07 6.97
CA SER A 47 8.46 -8.14 7.79
C SER A 47 8.49 -7.76 9.28
N SER A 48 7.50 -8.19 10.04
CA SER A 48 7.40 -7.94 11.49
C SER A 48 8.33 -8.81 12.36
N HIS A 49 9.32 -9.51 11.78
CA HIS A 49 10.12 -10.52 12.49
C HIS A 49 11.09 -9.95 13.54
N ARG A 50 11.24 -8.63 13.63
CA ARG A 50 12.04 -7.96 14.65
C ARG A 50 11.13 -7.15 15.56
N SER A 51 11.48 -7.06 16.84
CA SER A 51 10.83 -6.12 17.76
C SER A 51 10.83 -4.73 17.12
N PRO A 52 9.66 -4.07 17.03
CA PRO A 52 9.60 -2.74 16.43
C PRO A 52 10.51 -1.81 17.23
N PRO A 53 11.31 -0.95 16.55
CA PRO A 53 12.05 0.09 17.25
C PRO A 53 11.07 1.01 17.97
N ASP A 54 11.55 1.69 19.02
CA ASP A 54 10.77 2.70 19.70
C ASP A 54 10.26 3.75 18.69
N LEU A 55 8.99 4.11 18.80
CA LEU A 55 8.33 5.07 17.91
C LEU A 55 9.04 6.44 17.97
N SER A 56 9.63 6.78 19.11
CA SER A 56 10.40 8.02 19.29
C SER A 56 11.60 8.11 18.34
N HIS A 57 12.23 6.98 18.01
CA HIS A 57 13.41 6.94 17.14
C HIS A 57 13.10 7.27 15.68
N PHE A 58 11.82 7.27 15.28
CA PHE A 58 11.43 7.69 13.93
C PHE A 58 11.40 9.21 13.80
N PHE A 59 11.27 9.97 14.88
CA PHE A 59 11.12 11.43 14.80
C PHE A 59 12.42 12.12 15.23
N SER A 60 12.71 13.26 14.61
CA SER A 60 13.84 14.08 14.99
C SER A 60 13.49 15.56 14.91
N SER A 61 14.06 16.34 15.82
CA SER A 61 13.98 17.81 15.81
C SER A 61 14.89 18.43 14.74
N ASN A 62 15.79 17.66 14.12
CA ASN A 62 16.64 18.15 13.04
C ASN A 62 15.81 18.43 11.78
N GLU A 63 16.23 19.43 11.02
CA GLU A 63 15.60 19.79 9.75
C GLU A 63 15.71 18.65 8.73
N SER A 64 14.68 18.52 7.89
CA SER A 64 14.66 17.53 6.82
C SER A 64 15.55 17.96 5.65
N MET A 65 16.09 16.99 4.93
CA MET A 65 16.71 17.23 3.64
C MET A 65 15.69 17.71 2.59
N ASP A 66 16.18 18.46 1.61
CA ASP A 66 15.41 18.76 0.40
C ASP A 66 15.22 17.50 -0.44
N ILE A 67 13.99 17.30 -0.92
CA ILE A 67 13.63 16.14 -1.74
C ILE A 67 13.59 16.53 -3.22
N ASN A 68 14.46 15.90 -4.01
CA ASN A 68 14.46 15.95 -5.47
C ASN A 68 13.96 14.64 -6.09
N ASP A 69 13.88 14.58 -7.42
CA ASP A 69 13.37 13.43 -8.17
C ASP A 69 14.18 12.16 -7.92
N THR A 70 15.51 12.27 -7.78
CA THR A 70 16.38 11.13 -7.46
C THR A 70 16.04 10.56 -6.08
N THR A 71 15.84 11.40 -5.07
CA THR A 71 15.41 10.98 -3.74
C THR A 71 14.02 10.36 -3.77
N LEU A 72 13.09 10.88 -4.57
CA LEU A 72 11.76 10.29 -4.74
C LEU A 72 11.82 8.88 -5.34
N LEU A 73 12.65 8.66 -6.36
CA LEU A 73 12.88 7.34 -6.93
C LEU A 73 13.57 6.38 -5.95
N GLN A 74 14.44 6.89 -5.08
CA GLN A 74 15.04 6.10 -4.01
C GLN A 74 14.02 5.71 -2.93
N LEU A 75 13.11 6.61 -2.55
CA LEU A 75 12.05 6.33 -1.58
C LEU A 75 11.15 5.15 -1.99
N GLN A 76 10.95 4.94 -3.29
CA GLN A 76 10.21 3.76 -3.80
C GLN A 76 10.96 2.43 -3.58
N LYS A 77 12.28 2.48 -3.42
CA LYS A 77 13.12 1.30 -3.19
C LYS A 77 13.34 1.01 -1.71
N LEU A 78 13.15 2.02 -0.86
CA LEU A 78 13.32 1.86 0.58
C LEU A 78 12.16 1.06 1.17
N PRO A 79 12.44 0.06 2.03
CA PRO A 79 11.38 -0.69 2.68
C PRO A 79 10.61 0.21 3.65
N ILE A 80 9.30 0.06 3.73
CA ILE A 80 8.46 0.79 4.69
C ILE A 80 8.18 -0.05 5.94
N PRO A 81 7.91 0.57 7.11
CA PRO A 81 7.60 -0.19 8.32
C PRO A 81 6.37 -1.09 8.16
N PRO A 82 6.22 -2.13 9.02
CA PRO A 82 5.00 -2.94 9.06
C PRO A 82 3.74 -2.09 9.27
N SER A 83 2.59 -2.57 8.78
CA SER A 83 1.30 -1.85 8.85
C SER A 83 0.95 -1.37 10.26
N LEU A 84 1.19 -2.20 11.28
CA LEU A 84 0.90 -1.86 12.68
C LEU A 84 1.77 -0.68 13.15
N THR A 85 3.06 -0.70 12.83
CA THR A 85 3.99 0.38 13.16
C THR A 85 3.61 1.68 12.47
N VAL A 86 3.21 1.64 11.19
CA VAL A 86 2.74 2.84 10.48
C VAL A 86 1.51 3.44 11.15
N GLN A 87 0.53 2.63 11.56
CA GLN A 87 -0.66 3.10 12.29
C GLN A 87 -0.33 3.73 13.65
N GLN A 88 0.61 3.13 14.37
CA GLN A 88 1.11 3.67 15.64
C GLN A 88 1.82 5.02 15.43
N LEU A 89 2.68 5.11 14.42
CA LEU A 89 3.36 6.35 14.06
C LEU A 89 2.39 7.45 13.64
N GLU A 90 1.35 7.14 12.86
CA GLU A 90 0.30 8.10 12.51
C GLU A 90 -0.40 8.66 13.76
N SER A 91 -0.77 7.79 14.69
CA SER A 91 -1.41 8.18 15.95
C SER A 91 -0.48 9.04 16.82
N PHE A 92 0.82 8.74 16.81
CA PHE A 92 1.85 9.42 17.60
C PHE A 92 2.34 10.74 16.96
N SER A 93 2.13 10.91 15.66
CA SER A 93 2.75 11.97 14.85
C SER A 93 2.39 13.40 15.29
N CYS A 94 1.15 13.62 15.76
CA CYS A 94 0.70 14.95 16.15
C CYS A 94 1.40 15.41 17.43
N GLU A 95 1.56 14.52 18.41
CA GLU A 95 2.27 14.81 19.66
C GLU A 95 3.74 15.09 19.39
N GLN A 96 4.38 14.28 18.54
CA GLN A 96 5.79 14.49 18.17
C GLN A 96 6.01 15.80 17.42
N TRP A 97 5.10 16.19 16.52
CA TRP A 97 5.17 17.48 15.85
C TRP A 97 5.04 18.65 16.85
N LEU A 98 4.13 18.54 17.82
CA LEU A 98 3.98 19.54 18.90
C LEU A 98 5.21 19.59 19.82
N ALA A 99 5.89 18.45 20.02
CA ALA A 99 7.15 18.34 20.75
C ALA A 99 8.36 18.89 19.97
N GLY A 100 8.17 19.36 18.74
CA GLY A 100 9.20 20.02 17.94
C GLY A 100 9.85 19.13 16.88
N ALA A 101 9.32 17.93 16.60
CA ALA A 101 9.80 17.11 15.50
C ALA A 101 9.65 17.86 14.14
N ARG A 102 10.73 17.85 13.35
CA ARG A 102 10.83 18.48 12.03
C ARG A 102 11.06 17.48 10.91
N SER A 103 11.60 16.31 11.22
CA SER A 103 11.89 15.26 10.26
C SER A 103 11.53 13.86 10.76
N ILE A 104 11.51 12.91 9.83
CA ILE A 104 11.32 11.48 10.07
C ILE A 104 12.52 10.67 9.56
N LEU A 105 12.88 9.64 10.31
CA LEU A 105 13.99 8.72 10.05
C LEU A 105 13.46 7.33 9.70
N TYR A 106 14.20 6.59 8.88
CA TYR A 106 13.95 5.17 8.62
C TYR A 106 14.56 4.30 9.74
N ALA A 107 14.08 4.47 10.98
CA ALA A 107 14.64 3.82 12.16
C ALA A 107 14.60 2.28 12.12
N HIS A 108 13.75 1.69 11.26
CA HIS A 108 13.66 0.25 11.04
C HIS A 108 14.67 -0.29 10.02
N SER A 109 15.36 0.57 9.26
CA SER A 109 16.32 0.18 8.23
C SER A 109 17.75 0.38 8.72
N PRO A 110 18.64 -0.64 8.62
CA PRO A 110 20.04 -0.44 8.94
C PRO A 110 20.68 0.48 7.89
N GLY A 111 21.26 1.59 8.31
CA GLY A 111 21.95 2.51 7.40
C GLY A 111 21.94 3.96 7.86
N ASN A 112 22.09 4.86 6.89
CA ASN A 112 22.19 6.30 7.13
C ASN A 112 20.91 6.85 7.77
N GLN A 113 21.09 7.62 8.84
CA GLN A 113 20.02 8.35 9.54
C GLN A 113 19.63 9.60 8.75
N THR A 114 19.18 9.42 7.52
CA THR A 114 18.74 10.52 6.67
C THR A 114 17.44 11.11 7.21
N HIS A 115 17.44 12.42 7.44
CA HIS A 115 16.29 13.19 7.92
C HIS A 115 15.35 13.51 6.75
N PHE A 116 14.23 12.79 6.64
CA PHE A 116 13.23 13.06 5.62
C PHE A 116 12.11 13.98 6.13
N PRO A 117 11.37 14.66 5.24
CA PRO A 117 10.21 15.44 5.65
C PRO A 117 9.10 14.59 6.27
N LEU A 118 8.34 15.17 7.20
CA LEU A 118 7.27 14.48 7.93
C LEU A 118 6.18 13.87 7.03
N TRP A 119 5.93 14.43 5.84
CA TRP A 119 4.95 13.88 4.89
C TRP A 119 5.28 12.46 4.39
N ILE A 120 6.52 11.98 4.59
CA ILE A 120 6.88 10.58 4.32
C ILE A 120 6.02 9.59 5.12
N LEU A 121 5.57 9.96 6.33
CA LEU A 121 4.63 9.12 7.08
C LEU A 121 3.31 8.90 6.33
N SER A 122 2.79 9.96 5.69
CA SER A 122 1.59 9.84 4.85
C SER A 122 1.84 9.03 3.58
N PHE A 123 3.06 9.04 3.04
CA PHE A 123 3.46 8.15 1.95
C PHE A 123 3.45 6.68 2.40
N TRP A 124 3.98 6.37 3.58
CA TRP A 124 3.95 5.02 4.14
C TRP A 124 2.53 4.52 4.36
N SER A 125 1.68 5.34 4.99
CA SER A 125 0.26 5.03 5.25
C SER A 125 -0.52 4.74 3.96
N PHE A 126 -0.35 5.59 2.96
CA PHE A 126 -0.94 5.36 1.65
C PHE A 126 -0.44 4.04 1.05
N SER A 127 0.88 3.79 1.10
CA SER A 127 1.49 2.61 0.50
C SER A 127 0.99 1.32 1.15
N VAL A 128 0.90 1.27 2.47
CA VAL A 128 0.32 0.14 3.22
C VAL A 128 -1.14 -0.09 2.81
N THR A 129 -1.96 0.98 2.80
CA THR A 129 -3.37 0.89 2.43
C THR A 129 -3.53 0.42 1.00
N HIS A 130 -2.77 1.01 0.06
CA HIS A 130 -2.83 0.68 -1.35
C HIS A 130 -2.39 -0.76 -1.62
N PHE A 131 -1.29 -1.20 -0.98
CA PHE A 131 -0.81 -2.57 -1.11
C PHE A 131 -1.84 -3.58 -0.61
N THR A 132 -2.41 -3.35 0.57
CA THR A 132 -3.35 -4.28 1.20
C THR A 132 -4.70 -4.34 0.51
N THR A 133 -5.21 -3.21 0.01
CA THR A 133 -6.57 -3.10 -0.55
C THR A 133 -6.62 -3.28 -2.06
N VAL A 134 -5.53 -2.98 -2.77
CA VAL A 134 -5.46 -3.03 -4.23
C VAL A 134 -4.44 -4.07 -4.68
N VAL A 135 -3.15 -3.88 -4.41
CA VAL A 135 -2.09 -4.70 -5.03
C VAL A 135 -2.23 -6.17 -4.64
N ARG A 136 -2.22 -6.51 -3.35
CA ARG A 136 -2.20 -7.90 -2.86
C ARG A 136 -3.38 -8.75 -3.36
N PRO A 137 -4.64 -8.28 -3.34
CA PRO A 137 -5.73 -9.06 -3.93
C PRO A 137 -5.58 -9.31 -5.42
N TRP A 138 -5.15 -8.31 -6.19
CA TRP A 138 -4.99 -8.42 -7.64
C TRP A 138 -3.73 -9.22 -8.03
N THR A 139 -2.70 -9.28 -7.17
CA THR A 139 -1.58 -10.20 -7.34
C THR A 139 -2.04 -11.66 -7.30
N ARG A 140 -2.93 -12.03 -6.38
CA ARG A 140 -3.51 -13.40 -6.31
C ARG A 140 -4.31 -13.76 -7.55
N VAL A 141 -5.04 -12.78 -8.07
CA VAL A 141 -5.76 -12.91 -9.33
C VAL A 141 -4.78 -13.19 -10.47
N LEU A 142 -3.67 -12.45 -10.54
CA LEU A 142 -2.66 -12.66 -11.57
C LEU A 142 -1.97 -14.03 -11.44
N GLU A 143 -1.70 -14.47 -10.21
CA GLU A 143 -1.21 -15.83 -9.94
C GLU A 143 -2.20 -16.90 -10.44
N TRP A 144 -3.50 -16.69 -10.23
CA TRP A 144 -4.56 -17.57 -10.75
C TRP A 144 -4.60 -17.60 -12.28
N ILE A 145 -4.54 -16.44 -12.96
CA ILE A 145 -4.47 -16.34 -14.43
C ILE A 145 -3.28 -17.16 -14.95
N ASN A 146 -2.11 -16.96 -14.35
CA ASN A 146 -0.89 -17.67 -14.74
C ASN A 146 -1.00 -19.19 -14.49
N GLY A 147 -1.74 -19.60 -13.46
CA GLY A 147 -2.06 -21.01 -13.21
C GLY A 147 -2.98 -21.62 -14.26
N CYS A 148 -3.98 -20.86 -14.71
CA CYS A 148 -4.98 -21.30 -15.71
C CYS A 148 -4.40 -21.50 -17.10
N GLN A 149 -3.24 -20.92 -17.43
CA GLN A 149 -2.57 -21.17 -18.71
C GLN A 149 -2.20 -22.65 -18.93
N LYS A 150 -2.22 -23.47 -17.86
CA LYS A 150 -1.96 -24.91 -17.92
C LYS A 150 -3.23 -25.75 -18.11
N ASP A 151 -4.41 -25.14 -18.01
CA ASP A 151 -5.71 -25.81 -18.10
C ASP A 151 -6.49 -25.21 -19.28
N GLU A 152 -6.59 -25.95 -20.38
CA GLU A 152 -7.30 -25.51 -21.59
C GLU A 152 -8.76 -25.11 -21.31
N SER A 153 -9.39 -25.73 -20.30
CA SER A 153 -10.78 -25.43 -19.94
C SER A 153 -10.96 -24.05 -19.28
N LEU A 154 -9.87 -23.45 -18.77
CA LEU A 154 -9.87 -22.13 -18.11
C LEU A 154 -9.12 -21.06 -18.91
N ALA A 155 -8.58 -21.41 -20.08
CA ALA A 155 -7.74 -20.52 -20.88
C ALA A 155 -8.52 -19.28 -21.36
N GLN A 156 -9.79 -19.45 -21.73
CA GLN A 156 -10.63 -18.36 -22.21
C GLN A 156 -10.97 -17.37 -21.08
N GLU A 157 -11.33 -17.88 -19.91
CA GLU A 157 -11.62 -17.09 -18.71
C GLU A 157 -10.38 -16.31 -18.27
N ALA A 158 -9.21 -16.95 -18.29
CA ALA A 158 -7.93 -16.32 -17.98
C ALA A 158 -7.60 -15.19 -18.96
N TYR A 159 -7.83 -15.40 -20.26
CA TYR A 159 -7.62 -14.38 -21.29
C TYR A 159 -8.54 -13.17 -21.11
N LEU A 160 -9.85 -13.39 -20.96
CA LEU A 160 -10.83 -12.31 -20.76
C LEU A 160 -10.53 -11.51 -19.48
N THR A 161 -10.20 -12.23 -18.42
CA THR A 161 -9.79 -11.66 -17.14
C THR A 161 -8.55 -10.78 -17.29
N HIS A 162 -7.52 -11.24 -17.99
CA HIS A 162 -6.32 -10.46 -18.26
C HIS A 162 -6.64 -9.18 -19.03
N ALA A 163 -7.46 -9.27 -20.10
CA ALA A 163 -7.91 -8.10 -20.86
C ALA A 163 -8.69 -7.08 -19.99
N MET A 164 -9.44 -7.56 -18.99
CA MET A 164 -10.09 -6.68 -18.01
C MET A 164 -9.07 -5.94 -17.13
N LEU A 165 -7.99 -6.60 -16.69
CA LEU A 165 -6.95 -5.95 -15.87
C LEU A 165 -6.31 -4.75 -16.60
N GLU A 166 -6.14 -4.86 -17.91
CA GLU A 166 -5.52 -3.83 -18.76
C GLU A 166 -6.46 -2.67 -19.08
N SER A 167 -7.76 -2.91 -19.15
CA SER A 167 -8.74 -1.90 -19.58
C SER A 167 -9.42 -1.16 -18.42
N VAL A 168 -9.44 -1.77 -17.23
CA VAL A 168 -10.26 -1.29 -16.12
C VAL A 168 -9.44 -0.42 -15.16
N SER A 169 -9.88 0.83 -14.96
CA SER A 169 -9.21 1.74 -14.03
C SER A 169 -9.48 1.37 -12.56
N TRP A 170 -8.41 1.30 -11.77
CA TRP A 170 -8.47 0.86 -10.37
C TRP A 170 -9.25 1.78 -9.42
N ARG A 171 -9.40 3.07 -9.79
CA ARG A 171 -10.17 4.07 -9.01
C ARG A 171 -11.60 4.27 -9.48
N LYS A 172 -11.99 3.77 -10.66
CA LYS A 172 -13.36 3.98 -11.15
C LYS A 172 -14.35 3.30 -10.19
N PRO A 173 -15.50 3.93 -9.88
CA PRO A 173 -16.61 3.26 -9.23
C PRO A 173 -17.13 2.12 -10.10
N LYS A 174 -17.67 1.06 -9.49
CA LYS A 174 -18.34 0.00 -10.22
C LYS A 174 -19.63 0.55 -10.84
N ALA A 175 -19.76 0.46 -12.17
CA ALA A 175 -21.02 0.72 -12.84
C ALA A 175 -21.90 -0.53 -12.79
N GLY A 176 -23.20 -0.37 -12.55
CA GLY A 176 -24.16 -1.49 -12.57
C GLY A 176 -24.23 -2.36 -11.31
N PHE A 177 -23.52 -1.99 -10.23
CA PHE A 177 -23.63 -2.65 -8.93
C PHE A 177 -24.40 -1.77 -7.94
N THR A 178 -25.09 -2.40 -7.00
CA THR A 178 -25.81 -1.69 -5.91
C THR A 178 -24.84 -1.08 -4.89
N ASP A 179 -23.59 -1.55 -4.84
CA ASP A 179 -22.55 -0.95 -4.00
C ASP A 179 -21.73 0.10 -4.78
N SER A 180 -21.62 1.31 -4.24
CA SER A 180 -20.78 2.39 -4.82
C SER A 180 -19.28 2.16 -4.61
N ARG A 181 -18.86 0.90 -4.43
CA ARG A 181 -17.47 0.54 -4.14
C ARG A 181 -16.61 0.65 -5.40
N PRO A 182 -15.31 0.96 -5.27
CA PRO A 182 -14.41 1.01 -6.42
C PRO A 182 -14.25 -0.34 -7.12
N VAL A 183 -13.88 -0.33 -8.40
CA VAL A 183 -13.71 -1.54 -9.22
C VAL A 183 -12.60 -2.45 -8.69
N HIS A 184 -11.57 -1.90 -8.06
CA HIS A 184 -10.55 -2.75 -7.42
C HIS A 184 -11.11 -3.66 -6.33
N THR A 185 -12.38 -3.53 -5.91
CA THR A 185 -13.01 -4.46 -4.95
C THR A 185 -13.62 -5.71 -5.60
N LEU A 186 -13.63 -5.81 -6.93
CA LEU A 186 -14.22 -6.94 -7.67
C LEU A 186 -13.47 -8.27 -7.45
N TRP A 187 -12.20 -8.25 -7.02
CA TRP A 187 -11.46 -9.46 -6.67
C TRP A 187 -12.21 -10.38 -5.70
N ARG A 188 -13.14 -9.83 -4.90
CA ARG A 188 -13.96 -10.59 -3.94
C ARG A 188 -14.91 -11.57 -4.60
N LEU A 189 -15.29 -11.32 -5.85
CA LEU A 189 -16.13 -12.21 -6.65
C LEU A 189 -15.30 -13.35 -7.23
N TRP A 190 -13.99 -13.19 -7.32
CA TRP A 190 -13.06 -14.18 -7.86
C TRP A 190 -12.48 -15.03 -6.75
N LYS A 191 -13.36 -15.55 -5.89
CA LYS A 191 -12.96 -16.64 -4.99
C LYS A 191 -12.73 -17.85 -5.88
N PRO A 192 -11.51 -18.40 -5.95
CA PRO A 192 -11.35 -19.74 -6.49
C PRO A 192 -12.31 -20.61 -5.68
N VAL A 193 -13.20 -21.32 -6.36
CA VAL A 193 -13.83 -22.47 -5.74
C VAL A 193 -12.64 -23.35 -5.36
N VAL A 194 -12.29 -23.38 -4.08
CA VAL A 194 -11.32 -24.35 -3.56
C VAL A 194 -12.02 -25.68 -3.74
N ILE A 195 -11.84 -26.29 -4.90
CA ILE A 195 -12.19 -27.67 -5.11
C ILE A 195 -11.14 -28.40 -4.29
N ASP A 196 -11.46 -28.71 -3.03
CA ASP A 196 -10.67 -29.63 -2.21
C ASP A 196 -10.67 -30.99 -2.93
N ARG A 197 -9.70 -31.18 -3.83
CA ARG A 197 -9.49 -32.43 -4.55
C ARG A 197 -9.07 -33.58 -3.63
N ASN A 198 -8.94 -33.33 -2.32
CA ASN A 198 -8.54 -34.31 -1.31
C ASN A 198 -9.72 -34.98 -0.56
N THR A 199 -10.98 -34.74 -0.94
CA THR A 199 -12.13 -35.38 -0.27
C THR A 199 -12.55 -36.74 -0.87
N ASN A 200 -11.65 -37.46 -1.53
CA ASN A 200 -11.95 -38.73 -2.22
C ASN A 200 -11.37 -39.99 -1.55
N GLU A 201 -11.04 -39.95 -0.25
CA GLU A 201 -10.32 -41.05 0.43
C GLU A 201 -11.13 -41.85 1.47
N TYR A 202 -12.48 -41.83 1.45
CA TYR A 202 -13.28 -42.54 2.48
C TYR A 202 -14.38 -43.48 1.96
N SER A 203 -14.25 -44.09 0.78
CA SER A 203 -15.26 -45.07 0.29
C SER A 203 -14.72 -46.31 -0.42
N ARG A 204 -13.53 -46.78 -0.04
CA ARG A 204 -13.05 -48.13 -0.36
C ARG A 204 -12.46 -48.77 0.89
N ASP A 205 -13.32 -49.26 1.78
CA ASP A 205 -13.01 -50.32 2.75
C ASP A 205 -14.32 -50.77 3.42
N ARG A 206 -15.19 -51.39 2.61
CA ARG A 206 -16.23 -52.35 3.07
C ARG A 206 -16.49 -53.35 1.95
N GLN A 207 -15.62 -54.36 1.88
CA GLN A 207 -15.93 -55.69 1.36
C GLN A 207 -15.43 -56.71 2.36
#